data_AF-A0A1B6F3U5-F1
#
_entry.id   AF-A0A1B6F3U5-F1
#
_cell.length_a   1.000
_cell.length_b   1.000
_cell.length_c   1.000
_cell.angle_alpha   90.00
_cell.angle_beta   90.00
_cell.angle_gamma   90.00
#
_symmetry.space_group_name_H-M   'P 1'
#
loop_
_entity.id
_entity.type
_entity.pdbx_description
1 polymer ?
#
loop_
_entity_poly.entity_id
_entity_poly.type
_entity_poly.pdbx_seq_one_letter_code
_entity_poly.pdbx_strand_id
1 'polypeptide(L)'
;DSPDVVTTEQRNGKTHPPLQSQQSTVWTRRQNAVSVRHAYKHYGPSNNPNHVLSNLNMTVAKGTIYGLLGASGCGKTTLLSCIVGRRRLDTGEIWVLGGKPGTKGSGVPGRRVGYMPQEIALYGEFSIKETMMYFGWIFGMETTEINDRLQFLLNFLDLPSQNRLVKNLSGGQQRRVSFAVALMHDPELLILDEPTVGVDPLLRQSIWNHLVQITKDGNKTVIITTHYIEEARQAHTIGLMRSGRLLAEESPQVLLSMYACQSLEEVFLKLSRKQGNDAAQDVNLSNNISLATLQWGKKDEPVYVTEESGVVGLNFHQSKEVLIQDNANGHYELGHGAGSSNALQCDDCTDCCHLTTKGKTKALLQKNFLRMWRNVGVMLFIFALPVMQVILFCLAIGRDPTGLHIAIVNHEMNWDTQDCPIYPNCNLTSLSCRYIKHLRNDTIVKDYYNSPQSAIYAVETGDAWGALYFTENFTDALVARMA
;
A
#
# COMPACT_ATOMS: atom_id res chain seq x y z
N ASP A 1 -77.70 -21.20 40.28
CA ASP A 1 -77.62 -22.46 41.03
C ASP A 1 -76.29 -23.15 40.82
N SER A 2 -75.78 -23.57 41.97
CA SER A 2 -74.55 -24.22 42.39
C SER A 2 -73.78 -25.15 41.42
N PRO A 3 -72.50 -25.41 41.75
CA PRO A 3 -71.47 -25.91 40.84
C PRO A 3 -71.20 -27.42 41.02
N ASP A 4 -70.67 -28.07 39.98
CA ASP A 4 -70.09 -29.40 40.11
C ASP A 4 -68.58 -29.33 40.30
N VAL A 5 -68.19 -29.75 41.50
CA VAL A 5 -66.84 -30.06 41.96
C VAL A 5 -66.54 -31.50 41.53
N VAL A 6 -65.42 -31.71 40.82
CA VAL A 6 -64.75 -33.01 40.78
C VAL A 6 -63.29 -32.83 41.15
N THR A 7 -62.92 -33.50 42.23
CA THR A 7 -61.61 -33.50 42.88
C THR A 7 -60.64 -34.51 42.24
N THR A 8 -59.36 -34.08 42.23
CA THR A 8 -58.12 -34.86 42.42
C THR A 8 -57.71 -35.92 41.40
N GLU A 9 -56.59 -35.65 40.72
CA GLU A 9 -55.42 -36.53 40.76
C GLU A 9 -54.12 -35.71 40.64
N GLN A 10 -53.36 -35.64 41.73
CA GLN A 10 -52.01 -35.09 41.75
C GLN A 10 -51.06 -36.09 41.08
N ARG A 11 -50.56 -35.75 39.88
CA ARG A 11 -49.39 -36.41 39.29
C ARG A 11 -48.18 -35.48 39.42
N ASN A 12 -47.29 -35.89 40.30
CA ASN A 12 -46.04 -35.24 40.66
C ASN A 12 -45.10 -35.18 39.44
N GLY A 13 -45.20 -34.10 38.66
CA GLY A 13 -44.34 -33.81 37.52
C GLY A 13 -43.38 -32.68 37.88
N LYS A 14 -42.09 -33.01 37.98
CA LYS A 14 -41.00 -32.04 38.16
C LYS A 14 -41.09 -30.97 37.07
N THR A 15 -41.58 -29.78 37.40
CA THR A 15 -41.55 -28.62 36.52
C THR A 15 -40.10 -28.14 36.40
N HIS A 16 -39.46 -28.46 35.27
CA HIS A 16 -38.23 -27.79 34.86
C HIS A 16 -38.49 -26.28 34.83
N PRO A 17 -37.55 -25.43 35.30
CA PRO A 17 -37.69 -23.99 35.14
C PRO A 17 -37.84 -23.67 33.64
N PRO A 18 -38.67 -22.68 33.27
CA PRO A 18 -38.85 -22.32 31.87
C PRO A 18 -37.47 -22.04 31.28
N LEU A 19 -37.13 -22.76 30.20
CA LEU A 19 -35.93 -22.51 29.40
C LEU A 19 -35.94 -21.03 29.04
N GLN A 20 -35.07 -20.23 29.69
CA GLN A 20 -34.84 -18.86 29.30
C GLN A 20 -34.51 -18.88 27.81
N SER A 21 -35.32 -18.19 27.00
CA SER A 21 -35.03 -18.00 25.59
C SER A 21 -33.64 -17.37 25.50
N GLN A 22 -32.64 -18.15 25.08
CA GLN A 22 -31.33 -17.60 24.78
C GLN A 22 -31.53 -16.53 23.72
N GLN A 23 -31.18 -15.29 24.03
CA GLN A 23 -31.22 -14.22 23.05
C GLN A 23 -30.38 -14.66 21.85
N SER A 24 -30.97 -14.69 20.65
CA SER A 24 -30.28 -15.14 19.45
C SER A 24 -28.94 -14.39 19.30
N THR A 25 -27.86 -15.11 18.97
CA THR A 25 -26.52 -14.55 18.76
C THR A 25 -26.51 -13.39 17.76
N VAL A 26 -27.49 -13.35 16.85
CA VAL A 26 -27.72 -12.28 15.87
C VAL A 26 -28.20 -10.97 16.52
N TRP A 27 -29.06 -11.02 17.54
CA TRP A 27 -29.55 -9.83 18.25
C TRP A 27 -28.44 -9.16 19.06
N THR A 28 -27.66 -9.94 19.81
CA THR A 28 -26.50 -9.42 20.56
C THR A 28 -25.42 -8.86 19.62
N ARG A 29 -25.22 -9.49 18.45
CA ARG A 29 -24.32 -8.97 17.39
C ARG A 29 -24.82 -7.66 16.76
N ARG A 30 -26.14 -7.40 16.75
CA ARG A 30 -26.70 -6.13 16.26
C ARG A 30 -26.53 -4.98 17.25
N GLN A 31 -26.43 -5.26 18.54
CA GLN A 31 -26.23 -4.27 19.60
C GLN A 31 -24.76 -3.87 19.79
N ASN A 32 -23.82 -4.73 19.38
CA ASN A 32 -22.40 -4.43 19.46
C ASN A 32 -21.87 -3.78 18.17
N ALA A 33 -21.02 -2.76 18.31
CA ALA A 33 -20.31 -2.14 17.21
C ALA A 33 -19.11 -3.00 16.79
N VAL A 34 -18.39 -3.56 17.77
CA VAL A 34 -17.26 -4.45 17.54
C VAL A 34 -17.37 -5.66 18.47
N SER A 35 -17.15 -6.85 17.93
CA SER A 35 -16.98 -8.07 18.73
C SER A 35 -15.79 -8.86 18.22
N VAL A 36 -14.86 -9.13 19.13
CA VAL A 36 -13.65 -9.92 18.92
C VAL A 36 -13.77 -11.16 19.79
N ARG A 37 -13.60 -12.34 19.20
CA ARG A 37 -13.72 -13.64 19.89
C ARG A 37 -12.52 -14.52 19.60
N HIS A 38 -11.89 -15.01 20.67
CA HIS A 38 -10.74 -15.92 20.64
C HIS A 38 -9.64 -15.44 19.67
N ALA A 39 -9.31 -14.16 19.70
CA ALA A 39 -8.37 -13.59 18.74
C ALA A 39 -6.93 -13.96 19.07
N TYR A 40 -6.23 -14.54 18.09
CA TYR A 40 -4.80 -14.76 18.13
C TYR A 40 -4.10 -14.08 16.95
N LYS A 41 -2.94 -13.50 17.26
CA LYS A 41 -2.05 -12.92 16.25
C LYS A 41 -0.59 -13.13 16.65
N HIS A 42 0.22 -13.64 15.73
CA HIS A 42 1.66 -13.75 15.86
C HIS A 42 2.38 -13.07 14.68
N TYR A 43 3.64 -12.71 14.90
CA TYR A 43 4.56 -12.24 13.87
C TYR A 43 5.90 -12.96 14.00
N GLY A 44 6.63 -13.03 12.89
CA GLY A 44 7.95 -13.67 12.83
C GLY A 44 7.90 -15.06 12.21
N PRO A 45 9.08 -15.70 12.06
CA PRO A 45 9.20 -17.02 11.48
C PRO A 45 8.54 -18.09 12.36
N SER A 46 8.08 -19.19 11.75
CA SER A 46 7.38 -20.29 12.45
C SER A 46 8.21 -20.90 13.59
N ASN A 47 9.54 -20.77 13.56
CA ASN A 47 10.44 -21.32 14.57
C ASN A 47 10.50 -20.49 15.86
N ASN A 48 10.12 -19.21 15.82
CA ASN A 48 10.05 -18.36 17.01
C ASN A 48 8.94 -17.29 16.84
N PRO A 49 7.67 -17.70 16.92
CA PRO A 49 6.55 -16.79 16.72
C PRO A 49 6.42 -15.84 17.91
N ASN A 50 6.46 -14.54 17.64
CA ASN A 50 6.15 -13.52 18.64
C ASN A 50 4.63 -13.34 18.71
N HIS A 51 4.00 -13.89 19.75
CA HIS A 51 2.56 -13.80 19.98
C HIS A 51 2.17 -12.41 20.50
N VAL A 52 1.56 -11.61 19.63
CA VAL A 52 1.11 -10.25 19.95
C VAL A 52 -0.30 -10.24 20.53
N LEU A 53 -1.19 -11.12 20.07
CA LEU A 53 -2.53 -11.31 20.65
C LEU A 53 -2.70 -12.77 21.04
N SER A 54 -3.21 -13.01 22.25
CA SER A 54 -3.38 -14.35 22.82
C SER A 54 -4.78 -14.50 23.42
N ASN A 55 -5.65 -15.28 22.78
CA ASN A 55 -7.01 -15.55 23.22
C ASN A 55 -7.80 -14.30 23.65
N LEU A 56 -7.73 -13.23 22.85
CA LEU A 56 -8.36 -11.97 23.22
C LEU A 56 -9.86 -11.99 22.89
N ASN A 57 -10.68 -11.68 23.89
CA ASN A 57 -12.10 -11.38 23.76
C ASN A 57 -12.31 -9.90 24.05
N MET A 58 -13.10 -9.23 23.23
CA MET A 58 -13.44 -7.81 23.39
C MET A 58 -14.82 -7.54 22.78
N THR A 59 -15.61 -6.72 23.45
CA THR A 59 -16.95 -6.32 23.03
C THR A 59 -17.19 -4.84 23.24
N VAL A 60 -17.42 -4.13 22.14
CA VAL A 60 -17.74 -2.71 22.16
C VAL A 60 -19.23 -2.55 21.83
N ALA A 61 -20.00 -2.03 22.78
CA ALA A 61 -21.40 -1.70 22.59
C ALA A 61 -21.56 -0.48 21.66
N LYS A 62 -22.61 -0.48 20.83
CA LYS A 62 -22.92 0.70 20.00
C LYS A 62 -23.25 1.92 20.86
N GLY A 63 -22.89 3.10 20.37
CA GLY A 63 -23.23 4.36 21.06
C GLY A 63 -22.36 4.65 22.28
N THR A 64 -21.25 3.93 22.45
CA THR A 64 -20.38 4.07 23.62
C THR A 64 -18.97 4.50 23.25
N ILE A 65 -18.24 5.01 24.24
CA ILE A 65 -16.80 5.25 24.14
C ILE A 65 -16.10 4.11 24.87
N TYR A 66 -15.26 3.37 24.13
CA TYR A 66 -14.43 2.31 24.64
C TYR A 66 -12.96 2.75 24.72
N GLY A 67 -12.40 2.78 25.93
CA GLY A 67 -11.01 3.11 26.18
C GLY A 67 -10.14 1.86 26.25
N LEU A 68 -9.26 1.64 25.26
CA LEU A 68 -8.30 0.53 25.28
C LEU A 68 -6.97 1.02 25.87
N LEU A 69 -6.69 0.60 27.09
CA LEU A 69 -5.51 0.96 27.87
C LEU A 69 -4.50 -0.19 27.86
N GLY A 70 -3.21 0.14 27.90
CA GLY A 70 -2.16 -0.87 28.04
C GLY A 70 -0.77 -0.31 27.76
N ALA A 71 0.27 -1.00 28.22
CA ALA A 71 1.66 -0.61 27.98
C ALA A 71 2.02 -0.57 26.49
N SER A 72 3.12 0.10 26.15
CA SER A 72 3.64 0.07 24.77
C SER A 72 4.01 -1.37 24.40
N GLY A 73 3.75 -1.77 23.16
CA GLY A 73 4.02 -3.13 22.68
C GLY A 73 3.03 -4.21 23.14
N CYS A 74 1.98 -3.91 23.92
CA CYS A 74 1.04 -4.93 24.38
C CYS A 74 0.06 -5.45 23.31
N GLY A 75 0.06 -4.86 22.10
CA GLY A 75 -0.75 -5.32 20.96
C GLY A 75 -1.92 -4.42 20.54
N LYS A 76 -2.13 -3.25 21.16
CA LYS A 76 -3.27 -2.33 20.86
C LYS A 76 -3.39 -1.97 19.39
N THR A 77 -2.34 -1.40 18.80
CA THR A 77 -2.31 -1.00 17.37
C THR A 77 -2.50 -2.20 16.43
N THR A 78 -2.02 -3.39 16.82
CA THR A 78 -2.27 -4.63 16.05
C THR A 78 -3.74 -5.02 16.10
N LEU A 79 -4.38 -4.97 17.28
CA LEU A 79 -5.81 -5.23 17.45
C LEU A 79 -6.66 -4.24 16.63
N LEU A 80 -6.39 -2.94 16.74
CA LEU A 80 -7.08 -1.91 15.95
C LEU A 80 -6.91 -2.13 14.44
N SER A 81 -5.71 -2.49 13.99
CA SER A 81 -5.45 -2.80 12.57
C SER A 81 -6.25 -4.00 12.07
N CYS A 82 -6.52 -4.99 12.93
CA CYS A 82 -7.37 -6.13 12.60
C CYS A 82 -8.85 -5.73 12.57
N ILE A 83 -9.30 -4.88 13.49
CA ILE A 83 -10.68 -4.35 13.52
C ILE A 83 -10.98 -3.55 12.24
N VAL A 84 -10.06 -2.69 11.79
CA VAL A 84 -10.23 -1.92 10.55
C VAL A 84 -10.12 -2.79 9.29
N GLY A 85 -9.64 -4.03 9.42
CA GLY A 85 -9.45 -4.94 8.29
C GLY A 85 -8.16 -4.70 7.50
N ARG A 86 -7.20 -3.95 8.04
CA ARG A 86 -5.86 -3.77 7.45
C ARG A 86 -4.97 -5.00 7.62
N ARG A 87 -5.24 -5.81 8.65
CA ARG A 87 -4.56 -7.09 8.91
C ARG A 87 -5.62 -8.15 9.22
N ARG A 88 -5.29 -9.41 8.94
CA ARG A 88 -6.12 -10.57 9.34
C ARG A 88 -5.57 -11.19 10.61
N LEU A 89 -6.45 -11.69 11.47
CA LEU A 89 -6.08 -12.57 12.57
C LEU A 89 -5.58 -13.90 12.02
N ASP A 90 -4.81 -14.62 12.82
CA ASP A 90 -4.38 -15.98 12.47
C ASP A 90 -5.46 -16.99 12.88
N THR A 91 -6.05 -16.79 14.06
CA THR A 91 -7.25 -17.54 14.51
C THR A 91 -8.21 -16.62 15.26
N GLY A 92 -9.47 -17.03 15.35
CA GLY A 92 -10.55 -16.28 15.98
C GLY A 92 -11.45 -15.52 14.99
N GLU A 93 -12.39 -14.76 15.53
CA GLU A 93 -13.36 -14.00 14.74
C GLU A 93 -13.42 -12.53 15.15
N ILE A 94 -13.55 -11.64 14.15
CA ILE A 94 -13.85 -10.22 14.34
C ILE A 94 -15.11 -9.88 13.55
N TRP A 95 -16.02 -9.18 14.21
CA TRP A 95 -17.22 -8.61 13.64
C TRP A 95 -17.24 -7.11 13.91
N VAL A 96 -17.41 -6.30 12.87
CA VAL A 96 -17.46 -4.84 12.95
C VAL A 96 -18.71 -4.37 12.23
N LEU A 97 -19.57 -3.66 12.95
CA LEU A 97 -20.84 -3.09 12.46
C LEU A 97 -21.70 -4.10 11.69
N GLY A 98 -21.70 -5.36 12.14
CA GLY A 98 -22.46 -6.47 11.57
C GLY A 98 -21.75 -7.28 10.46
N GLY A 99 -20.54 -6.91 10.03
CA GLY A 99 -19.78 -7.60 8.98
C GLY A 99 -18.39 -8.05 9.41
N LYS A 100 -17.77 -8.98 8.67
CA LYS A 100 -16.37 -9.36 8.86
C LYS A 100 -15.46 -8.34 8.17
N PRO A 101 -14.51 -7.70 8.88
CA PRO A 101 -13.66 -6.68 8.28
C PRO A 101 -12.77 -7.28 7.17
N GLY A 102 -12.55 -6.51 6.10
CA GLY A 102 -11.76 -6.91 4.94
C GLY A 102 -12.50 -7.78 3.92
N THR A 103 -13.77 -8.12 4.15
CA THR A 103 -14.59 -8.87 3.18
C THR A 103 -15.38 -7.93 2.27
N LYS A 104 -15.65 -8.36 1.02
CA LYS A 104 -16.48 -7.59 0.08
C LYS A 104 -17.88 -7.38 0.68
N GLY A 105 -18.39 -6.15 0.61
CA GLY A 105 -19.72 -5.80 1.15
C GLY A 105 -19.79 -5.54 2.67
N SER A 106 -18.72 -5.77 3.44
CA SER A 106 -18.68 -5.47 4.89
C SER A 106 -18.76 -3.99 5.24
N GLY A 107 -18.36 -3.12 4.32
CA GLY A 107 -18.21 -1.68 4.56
C GLY A 107 -17.01 -1.31 5.43
N VAL A 108 -16.13 -2.27 5.76
CA VAL A 108 -14.95 -2.10 6.62
C VAL A 108 -13.73 -2.77 5.97
N PRO A 109 -12.66 -2.05 5.59
CA PRO A 109 -12.54 -0.59 5.66
C PRO A 109 -13.49 0.11 4.66
N GLY A 110 -13.96 1.30 5.00
CA GLY A 110 -14.93 2.03 4.18
C GLY A 110 -15.46 3.28 4.86
N ARG A 111 -16.50 3.88 4.29
CA ARG A 111 -17.10 5.15 4.79
C ARG A 111 -17.70 5.03 6.20
N ARG A 112 -18.07 3.81 6.63
CA ARG A 112 -18.70 3.60 7.95
C ARG A 112 -17.71 3.72 9.12
N VAL A 113 -16.41 3.67 8.84
CA VAL A 113 -15.35 3.67 9.85
C VAL A 113 -14.38 4.82 9.61
N GLY A 114 -14.16 5.64 10.63
CA GLY A 114 -13.05 6.60 10.66
C GLY A 114 -11.90 5.99 11.44
N TYR A 115 -10.69 5.98 10.87
CA TYR A 115 -9.51 5.43 11.53
C TYR A 115 -8.38 6.45 11.52
N MET A 116 -7.91 6.79 12.72
CA MET A 116 -6.71 7.58 12.93
C MET A 116 -5.59 6.65 13.42
N PRO A 117 -4.60 6.32 12.59
CA PRO A 117 -3.44 5.52 12.99
C PRO A 117 -2.45 6.32 13.87
N GLN A 118 -1.64 5.59 14.65
CA GLN A 118 -0.58 6.16 15.47
C GLN A 118 0.52 6.82 14.61
N GLU A 119 0.95 6.14 13.55
CA GLU A 119 1.82 6.69 12.51
C GLU A 119 1.02 7.54 11.54
N ILE A 120 1.48 8.76 11.29
CA ILE A 120 0.77 9.75 10.48
C ILE A 120 0.68 9.26 9.02
N ALA A 121 -0.55 9.05 8.53
CA ALA A 121 -0.83 8.60 7.17
C ALA A 121 -1.24 9.76 6.24
N LEU A 122 -0.47 10.84 6.24
CA LEU A 122 -0.75 12.05 5.46
C LEU A 122 0.30 12.27 4.35
N TYR A 123 -0.10 12.91 3.25
CA TYR A 123 0.82 13.30 2.17
C TYR A 123 1.49 14.63 2.52
N GLY A 124 2.81 14.61 2.73
CA GLY A 124 3.57 15.80 3.14
C GLY A 124 3.52 16.93 2.12
N GLU A 125 3.36 16.60 0.84
CA GLU A 125 3.29 17.56 -0.26
C GLU A 125 1.97 18.31 -0.33
N PHE A 126 0.91 17.83 0.33
CA PHE A 126 -0.40 18.48 0.30
C PHE A 126 -0.52 19.59 1.33
N SER A 127 -1.38 20.57 1.06
CA SER A 127 -1.90 21.47 2.09
C SER A 127 -2.96 20.79 2.94
N ILE A 128 -3.31 21.38 4.08
CA ILE A 128 -4.42 20.90 4.93
C ILE A 128 -5.72 20.85 4.11
N LYS A 129 -6.03 21.90 3.35
CA LYS A 129 -7.21 21.96 2.49
C LYS A 129 -7.21 20.86 1.43
N GLU A 130 -6.09 20.65 0.74
CA GLU A 130 -6.00 19.60 -0.29
C GLU A 130 -6.09 18.20 0.30
N THR A 131 -5.51 17.99 1.49
CA THR A 131 -5.64 16.74 2.25
C THR A 131 -7.11 16.47 2.57
N MET A 132 -7.82 17.48 3.06
CA MET A 132 -9.24 17.38 3.38
C MET A 132 -10.09 17.09 2.16
N MET A 133 -9.85 17.80 1.05
CA MET A 133 -10.52 17.54 -0.23
C MET A 133 -10.29 16.12 -0.74
N TYR A 134 -9.04 15.65 -0.69
CA TYR A 134 -8.66 14.33 -1.15
C TYR A 134 -9.40 13.22 -0.37
N PHE A 135 -9.35 13.25 0.96
CA PHE A 135 -10.03 12.24 1.77
C PHE A 135 -11.55 12.37 1.71
N GLY A 136 -12.09 13.59 1.73
CA GLY A 136 -13.52 13.83 1.58
C GLY A 136 -14.09 13.24 0.29
N TRP A 137 -13.40 13.40 -0.85
CA TRP A 137 -13.84 12.77 -2.11
C TRP A 137 -13.66 11.26 -2.14
N ILE A 138 -12.68 10.70 -1.43
CA ILE A 138 -12.57 9.23 -1.26
C ILE A 138 -13.76 8.69 -0.49
N PHE A 139 -14.20 9.41 0.54
CA PHE A 139 -15.43 9.16 1.26
C PHE A 139 -16.69 9.64 0.52
N GLY A 140 -16.52 10.18 -0.70
CA GLY A 140 -17.54 10.68 -1.61
C GLY A 140 -18.52 11.68 -1.01
N MET A 141 -17.98 12.59 -0.22
CA MET A 141 -18.63 13.82 0.21
C MET A 141 -18.63 14.86 -0.91
N GLU A 142 -19.55 15.81 -0.84
CA GLU A 142 -19.57 16.95 -1.76
C GLU A 142 -18.51 18.00 -1.39
N THR A 143 -18.00 18.74 -2.38
CA THR A 143 -16.98 19.78 -2.16
C THR A 143 -17.46 20.89 -1.22
N THR A 144 -18.76 21.22 -1.24
CA THR A 144 -19.40 22.19 -0.34
C THR A 144 -19.38 21.68 1.10
N GLU A 145 -19.88 20.47 1.33
CA GLU A 145 -19.86 19.78 2.63
C GLU A 145 -18.44 19.65 3.20
N ILE A 146 -17.45 19.32 2.35
CA ILE A 146 -16.05 19.23 2.76
C ILE A 146 -15.53 20.59 3.24
N ASN A 147 -15.87 21.69 2.56
CA ASN A 147 -15.45 23.03 2.98
C ASN A 147 -16.06 23.43 4.33
N ASP A 148 -17.34 23.13 4.55
CA ASP A 148 -18.02 23.44 5.80
C ASP A 148 -17.42 22.63 6.97
N ARG A 149 -17.23 21.33 6.75
CA ARG A 149 -16.56 20.44 7.72
C ARG A 149 -15.12 20.87 7.97
N LEU A 150 -14.40 21.32 6.94
CA LEU A 150 -13.04 21.86 7.07
C LEU A 150 -13.03 23.08 8.00
N GLN A 151 -13.92 24.06 7.81
CA GLN A 151 -13.94 25.24 8.68
C GLN A 151 -14.24 24.89 10.14
N PHE A 152 -15.20 23.99 10.37
CA PHE A 152 -15.49 23.48 11.70
C PHE A 152 -14.25 22.81 12.33
N LEU A 153 -13.61 21.89 11.62
CA LEU A 153 -12.46 21.12 12.11
C LEU A 153 -11.21 21.99 12.33
N LEU A 154 -10.99 23.01 11.50
CA LEU A 154 -9.90 23.97 11.68
C LEU A 154 -10.00 24.68 13.02
N ASN A 155 -11.21 25.17 13.34
CA ASN A 155 -11.46 25.88 14.60
C ASN A 155 -11.47 24.93 15.80
N PHE A 156 -12.13 23.77 15.66
CA PHE A 156 -12.27 22.80 16.76
C PHE A 156 -10.92 22.20 17.20
N LEU A 157 -10.04 21.88 16.26
CA LEU A 157 -8.74 21.24 16.55
C LEU A 157 -7.58 22.24 16.56
N ASP A 158 -7.85 23.54 16.58
CA ASP A 158 -6.84 24.61 16.55
C ASP A 158 -5.76 24.33 15.49
N LEU A 159 -6.21 24.14 14.24
CA LEU A 159 -5.33 23.85 13.12
C LEU A 159 -4.80 25.16 12.52
N PRO A 160 -3.55 25.18 12.02
CA PRO A 160 -3.02 26.34 11.34
C PRO A 160 -3.74 26.57 10.00
N SER A 161 -3.36 27.63 9.30
CA SER A 161 -4.02 28.03 8.04
C SER A 161 -4.17 26.87 7.06
N GLN A 162 -5.34 26.78 6.44
CA GLN A 162 -5.73 25.69 5.54
C GLN A 162 -4.79 25.50 4.33
N ASN A 163 -4.05 26.55 3.95
CA ASN A 163 -3.12 26.54 2.81
C ASN A 163 -1.71 26.06 3.20
N ARG A 164 -1.42 25.85 4.49
CA ARG A 164 -0.11 25.38 4.95
C ARG A 164 0.10 23.92 4.54
N LEU A 165 1.31 23.61 4.06
CA LEU A 165 1.71 22.26 3.67
C LEU A 165 1.88 21.36 4.90
N VAL A 166 1.46 20.10 4.78
CA VAL A 166 1.54 19.09 5.85
C VAL A 166 2.99 18.86 6.29
N LYS A 167 3.95 18.83 5.36
CA LYS A 167 5.38 18.70 5.69
C LYS A 167 5.95 19.83 6.55
N ASN A 168 5.29 21.00 6.55
CA ASN A 168 5.72 22.19 7.33
C ASN A 168 4.98 22.28 8.69
N LEU A 169 4.21 21.26 9.07
CA LEU A 169 3.50 21.19 10.34
C LEU A 169 4.35 20.48 11.39
N SER A 170 4.21 20.85 12.66
CA SER A 170 4.78 20.09 13.77
C SER A 170 4.12 18.70 13.88
N GLY A 171 4.78 17.73 14.50
CA GLY A 171 4.21 16.37 14.68
C GLY A 171 2.84 16.38 15.37
N GLY A 172 2.65 17.25 16.37
CA GLY A 172 1.35 17.45 17.02
C GLY A 172 0.29 18.02 16.07
N GLN A 173 0.64 19.02 15.26
CA GLN A 173 -0.28 19.56 14.24
C GLN A 173 -0.64 18.51 13.18
N GLN A 174 0.32 17.72 12.71
CA GLN A 174 0.06 16.62 11.77
C GLN A 174 -0.89 15.57 12.38
N ARG A 175 -0.70 15.25 13.66
CA ARG A 175 -1.60 14.35 14.41
C ARG A 175 -3.02 14.92 14.49
N ARG A 176 -3.19 16.21 14.77
CA ARG A 176 -4.51 16.87 14.74
C ARG A 176 -5.14 16.89 13.34
N VAL A 177 -4.35 17.06 12.28
CA VAL A 177 -4.86 16.93 10.89
C VAL A 177 -5.30 15.49 10.60
N SER A 178 -4.54 14.48 11.04
CA SER A 178 -4.91 13.06 10.93
C SER A 178 -6.24 12.77 11.65
N PHE A 179 -6.41 13.35 12.84
CA PHE A 179 -7.66 13.25 13.59
C PHE A 179 -8.83 13.92 12.84
N ALA A 180 -8.62 15.12 12.33
CA ALA A 180 -9.63 15.84 11.54
C ALA A 180 -10.09 15.03 10.31
N VAL A 181 -9.16 14.36 9.61
CA VAL A 181 -9.48 13.46 8.49
C VAL A 181 -10.39 12.30 8.95
N ALA A 182 -10.11 11.70 10.11
CA ALA A 182 -10.92 10.60 10.62
C ALA A 182 -12.35 11.01 11.03
N LEU A 183 -12.55 12.28 11.41
CA LEU A 183 -13.85 12.85 11.79
C LEU A 183 -14.66 13.40 10.60
N MET A 184 -14.01 13.63 9.46
CA MET A 184 -14.57 14.42 8.37
C MET A 184 -15.89 13.90 7.82
N HIS A 185 -15.95 12.59 7.54
CA HIS A 185 -17.07 11.93 6.87
C HIS A 185 -18.11 11.36 7.84
N ASP A 186 -18.06 11.78 9.10
CA ASP A 186 -19.03 11.45 10.14
C ASP A 186 -19.35 9.95 10.30
N PRO A 187 -18.33 9.10 10.61
CA PRO A 187 -18.49 7.65 10.63
C PRO A 187 -19.35 7.13 11.79
N GLU A 188 -19.97 5.96 11.58
CA GLU A 188 -20.67 5.20 12.63
C GLU A 188 -19.70 4.66 13.71
N LEU A 189 -18.48 4.30 13.31
CA LEU A 189 -17.42 3.83 14.20
C LEU A 189 -16.16 4.66 14.00
N LEU A 190 -15.73 5.34 15.05
CA LEU A 190 -14.49 6.11 15.08
C LEU A 190 -13.44 5.34 15.88
N ILE A 191 -12.27 5.11 15.30
CA ILE A 191 -11.15 4.41 15.94
C ILE A 191 -9.95 5.37 15.96
N LEU A 192 -9.51 5.72 17.16
CA LEU A 192 -8.45 6.71 17.39
C LEU A 192 -7.28 6.06 18.11
N ASP A 193 -6.14 5.94 17.43
CA ASP A 193 -4.92 5.42 18.03
C ASP A 193 -4.09 6.57 18.63
N GLU A 194 -4.16 6.74 19.95
CA GLU A 194 -3.44 7.78 20.71
C GLU A 194 -3.64 9.24 20.21
N PRO A 195 -4.89 9.73 20.09
CA PRO A 195 -5.16 11.02 19.45
C PRO A 195 -4.66 12.24 20.23
N THR A 196 -4.52 12.14 21.56
CA THR A 196 -4.27 13.26 22.50
C THR A 196 -2.81 13.39 22.94
N VAL A 197 -1.91 12.56 22.40
CA VAL A 197 -0.47 12.62 22.71
C VAL A 197 0.12 13.93 22.19
N GLY A 198 0.76 14.68 23.08
CA GLY A 198 1.38 15.98 22.74
C GLY A 198 0.37 17.12 22.51
N VAL A 199 -0.90 16.93 22.91
CA VAL A 199 -1.95 17.97 22.88
C VAL A 199 -2.00 18.68 24.25
N ASP A 200 -2.29 19.98 24.24
CA ASP A 200 -2.48 20.76 25.46
C ASP A 200 -3.70 20.29 26.26
N PRO A 201 -3.73 20.49 27.60
CA PRO A 201 -4.82 20.00 28.43
C PRO A 201 -6.20 20.55 28.09
N LEU A 202 -6.30 21.82 27.66
CA LEU A 202 -7.57 22.46 27.34
C LEU A 202 -8.18 21.86 26.06
N LEU A 203 -7.37 21.75 25.00
CA LEU A 203 -7.81 21.13 23.76
C LEU A 203 -8.11 19.64 23.95
N ARG A 204 -7.33 18.92 24.77
CA ARG A 204 -7.64 17.54 25.16
C ARG A 204 -9.03 17.44 25.78
N GLN A 205 -9.38 18.32 26.72
CA GLN A 205 -10.71 18.32 27.33
C GLN A 205 -11.81 18.65 26.30
N SER A 206 -11.57 19.62 25.42
CA SER A 206 -12.48 19.96 24.32
C SER A 206 -12.75 18.76 23.40
N ILE A 207 -11.69 18.02 23.04
CA ILE A 207 -11.77 16.79 22.25
C ILE A 207 -12.64 15.74 22.95
N TRP A 208 -12.39 15.47 24.23
CA TRP A 208 -13.16 14.51 25.00
C TRP A 208 -14.64 14.91 25.12
N ASN A 209 -14.92 16.18 25.41
CA ASN A 209 -16.29 16.69 25.47
C ASN A 209 -17.01 16.49 24.13
N HIS A 210 -16.34 16.74 23.00
CA HIS A 210 -16.90 16.50 21.68
C HIS A 210 -17.15 15.00 21.43
N LEU A 211 -16.21 14.12 21.77
CA LEU A 211 -16.37 12.67 21.62
C LEU A 211 -17.58 12.17 22.43
N VAL A 212 -17.71 12.62 23.69
CA VAL A 212 -18.88 12.31 24.52
C VAL A 212 -20.15 12.81 23.85
N GLN A 213 -20.16 14.06 23.38
CA GLN A 213 -21.33 14.66 22.73
C GLN A 213 -21.79 13.87 21.50
N ILE A 214 -20.88 13.47 20.59
CA ILE A 214 -21.27 12.73 19.39
C ILE A 214 -21.75 11.31 19.67
N THR A 215 -21.38 10.72 20.82
CA THR A 215 -21.86 9.40 21.23
C THR A 215 -23.23 9.42 21.91
N LYS A 216 -23.70 10.57 22.42
CA LYS A 216 -24.97 10.66 23.19
C LYS A 216 -26.20 10.18 22.42
N ASP A 217 -26.23 10.43 21.11
CA ASP A 217 -27.36 10.05 20.26
C ASP A 217 -27.40 8.53 19.98
N GLY A 218 -26.40 7.76 20.45
CA GLY A 218 -26.32 6.31 20.29
C GLY A 218 -25.88 5.83 18.89
N ASN A 219 -25.82 6.75 17.92
CA ASN A 219 -25.53 6.42 16.52
C ASN A 219 -24.03 6.25 16.23
N LYS A 220 -23.16 6.81 17.07
CA LYS A 220 -21.70 6.80 16.88
C LYS A 220 -21.02 6.07 18.01
N THR A 221 -20.05 5.24 17.66
CA THR A 221 -19.25 4.49 18.62
C THR A 221 -17.80 4.91 18.49
N VAL A 222 -17.11 5.10 19.60
CA VAL A 222 -15.70 5.53 19.61
C VAL A 222 -14.85 4.48 20.30
N ILE A 223 -13.77 4.05 19.67
CA ILE A 223 -12.70 3.28 20.28
C ILE A 223 -11.47 4.19 20.34
N ILE A 224 -10.94 4.41 21.53
CA ILE A 224 -9.76 5.24 21.74
C ILE A 224 -8.70 4.44 22.48
N THR A 225 -7.47 4.43 21.96
CA THR A 225 -6.31 3.99 22.75
C THR A 225 -5.66 5.20 23.38
N THR A 226 -5.23 5.04 24.62
CA THR A 226 -4.46 6.06 25.31
C THR A 226 -3.49 5.41 26.27
N HIS A 227 -2.37 6.09 26.50
CA HIS A 227 -1.43 5.76 27.56
C HIS A 227 -1.70 6.57 28.84
N TYR A 228 -2.57 7.58 28.76
CA TYR A 228 -2.99 8.37 29.91
C TYR A 228 -4.21 7.70 30.55
N ILE A 229 -3.97 6.94 31.61
CA ILE A 229 -5.00 6.17 32.32
C ILE A 229 -6.17 7.06 32.77
N GLU A 230 -5.86 8.30 33.14
CA GLU A 230 -6.86 9.25 33.61
C GLU A 230 -7.82 9.75 32.51
N GLU A 231 -7.37 9.79 31.24
CA GLU A 231 -8.26 10.13 30.11
C GLU A 231 -9.37 9.09 29.94
N ALA A 232 -9.03 7.81 30.14
CA ALA A 232 -9.97 6.72 29.99
C ALA A 232 -11.04 6.66 31.10
N ARG A 233 -10.92 7.46 32.16
CA ARG A 233 -11.99 7.59 33.17
C ARG A 233 -13.29 8.14 32.59
N GLN A 234 -13.21 8.93 31.53
CA GLN A 234 -14.38 9.48 30.82
C GLN A 234 -15.03 8.47 29.86
N ALA A 235 -14.40 7.32 29.63
CA ALA A 235 -14.96 6.26 28.78
C ALA A 235 -16.08 5.51 29.50
N HIS A 236 -17.02 4.97 28.72
CA HIS A 236 -18.12 4.17 29.24
C HIS A 236 -17.63 2.78 29.67
N THR A 237 -16.72 2.23 28.90
CA THR A 237 -16.09 0.92 29.15
C THR A 237 -14.59 1.05 28.88
N ILE A 238 -13.78 0.43 29.74
CA ILE A 238 -12.34 0.36 29.54
C ILE A 238 -11.87 -1.08 29.44
N GLY A 239 -11.00 -1.33 28.46
CA GLY A 239 -10.27 -2.58 28.31
C GLY A 239 -8.84 -2.41 28.79
N LEU A 240 -8.44 -3.13 29.83
CA LEU A 240 -7.08 -3.12 30.34
C LEU A 240 -6.28 -4.24 29.69
N MET A 241 -5.30 -3.92 28.84
CA MET A 241 -4.56 -4.88 28.03
C MET A 241 -3.11 -5.02 28.48
N ARG A 242 -2.62 -6.26 28.57
CA ARG A 242 -1.21 -6.59 28.86
C ARG A 242 -0.81 -7.90 28.21
N SER A 243 0.38 -7.92 27.60
CA SER A 243 0.97 -9.11 26.95
C SER A 243 0.01 -9.84 26.01
N GLY A 244 -0.70 -9.08 25.15
CA GLY A 244 -1.63 -9.66 24.18
C GLY A 244 -2.97 -10.16 24.73
N ARG A 245 -3.25 -9.97 26.03
CA ARG A 245 -4.48 -10.39 26.71
C ARG A 245 -5.22 -9.21 27.33
N LEU A 246 -6.53 -9.34 27.47
CA LEU A 246 -7.36 -8.40 28.21
C LEU A 246 -7.45 -8.87 29.67
N LEU A 247 -7.01 -8.02 30.60
CA LEU A 247 -7.02 -8.28 32.05
C LEU A 247 -8.39 -8.04 32.67
N ALA A 248 -9.08 -7.01 32.19
CA ALA A 248 -10.42 -6.64 32.60
C ALA A 248 -11.08 -5.80 31.50
N GLU A 249 -12.41 -5.89 31.43
CA GLU A 249 -13.26 -5.17 30.47
C GLU A 249 -14.53 -4.74 31.20
N GLU A 250 -14.56 -3.54 31.74
CA GLU A 250 -15.70 -3.04 32.53
C GLU A 250 -15.73 -1.51 32.55
N SER A 251 -16.79 -0.92 33.11
CA SER A 251 -16.81 0.52 33.34
C SER A 251 -15.75 0.95 34.36
N PRO A 252 -15.15 2.16 34.21
CA PRO A 252 -14.17 2.68 35.18
C PRO A 252 -14.66 2.65 36.63
N GLN A 253 -15.92 3.01 36.87
CA GLN A 253 -16.52 3.07 38.21
C GLN A 253 -16.63 1.67 38.83
N VAL A 254 -17.07 0.68 38.04
CA VAL A 254 -17.18 -0.72 38.49
C VAL A 254 -15.80 -1.25 38.86
N LEU A 255 -14.78 -0.99 38.04
CA LEU A 255 -13.41 -1.44 38.32
C LEU A 255 -12.82 -0.82 39.60
N LEU A 256 -13.04 0.48 39.82
CA LEU A 256 -12.61 1.13 41.07
C LEU A 256 -13.29 0.51 42.30
N SER A 257 -14.60 0.24 42.21
CA SER A 257 -15.36 -0.36 43.31
C SER A 257 -14.98 -1.83 43.56
N MET A 258 -14.82 -2.63 42.50
CA MET A 258 -14.49 -4.05 42.57
C MET A 258 -13.12 -4.30 43.20
N TYR A 259 -12.14 -3.44 42.91
CA TYR A 259 -10.77 -3.58 43.41
C TYR A 259 -10.46 -2.67 44.61
N ALA A 260 -11.45 -1.92 45.12
CA ALA A 260 -11.33 -0.98 46.23
C ALA A 260 -10.09 -0.06 46.09
N CYS A 261 -10.04 0.68 44.98
CA CYS A 261 -8.93 1.57 44.61
C CYS A 261 -9.43 2.99 44.39
N GLN A 262 -8.55 3.97 44.60
CA GLN A 262 -8.86 5.39 44.34
C GLN A 262 -8.52 5.82 42.92
N SER A 263 -7.61 5.10 42.26
CA SER A 263 -7.18 5.38 40.89
C SER A 263 -7.24 4.13 40.00
N LEU A 264 -7.45 4.34 38.70
CA LEU A 264 -7.42 3.26 37.71
C LEU A 264 -6.00 2.69 37.54
N GLU A 265 -4.97 3.47 37.86
CA GLU A 265 -3.57 3.04 37.82
C GLU A 265 -3.30 1.94 38.85
N GLU A 266 -3.83 2.09 40.07
CA GLU A 266 -3.74 1.07 41.11
C GLU A 266 -4.46 -0.22 40.71
N VAL A 267 -5.64 -0.10 40.09
CA VAL A 267 -6.39 -1.26 39.57
C VAL A 267 -5.54 -2.00 38.53
N PHE A 268 -4.96 -1.26 37.58
CA PHE A 268 -4.11 -1.83 36.55
C PHE A 268 -2.86 -2.49 37.14
N LEU A 269 -2.26 -1.90 38.17
CA LEU A 269 -1.12 -2.48 38.89
C LEU A 269 -1.49 -3.78 39.63
N LYS A 270 -2.63 -3.80 40.34
CA LYS A 270 -3.13 -5.00 41.05
C LYS A 270 -3.38 -6.15 40.05
N LEU A 271 -4.09 -5.87 38.96
CA LEU A 271 -4.35 -6.84 37.89
C LEU A 271 -3.06 -7.35 37.25
N SER A 272 -2.11 -6.44 37.01
CA SER A 272 -0.80 -6.78 36.46
C SER A 272 -0.01 -7.72 37.38
N ARG A 273 -0.01 -7.47 38.70
CA ARG A 273 0.66 -8.34 39.67
C ARG A 273 0.01 -9.72 39.72
N LYS A 274 -1.33 -9.78 39.70
CA LYS A 274 -2.08 -11.04 39.68
C LYS A 274 -1.70 -11.90 38.46
N GLN A 275 -1.69 -11.31 37.27
CA GLN A 275 -1.27 -11.99 36.05
C GLN A 275 0.19 -12.49 36.11
N GLY A 276 1.11 -11.70 36.69
CA GLY A 276 2.49 -12.10 36.85
C GLY A 276 2.67 -13.31 37.78
N ASN A 277 1.86 -13.38 38.84
CA ASN A 277 1.85 -14.52 39.76
C ASN A 277 1.21 -15.76 39.15
N ASP A 278 0.13 -15.60 38.39
CA ASP A 278 -0.52 -16.71 37.67
C ASP A 278 0.43 -17.30 36.60
N ALA A 279 1.18 -16.44 35.89
CA ALA A 279 2.20 -16.88 34.95
C ALA A 279 3.37 -17.61 35.64
N ALA A 280 3.75 -17.21 36.86
CA ALA A 280 4.76 -17.92 37.65
C ALA A 280 4.26 -19.29 38.16
N GLN A 281 2.96 -19.44 38.44
CA GLN A 281 2.35 -20.72 38.77
C GLN A 281 2.21 -21.65 37.55
N ASP A 282 1.85 -21.13 36.38
CA ASP A 282 1.82 -21.90 35.13
C ASP A 282 3.22 -22.42 34.74
N VAL A 283 4.26 -21.59 34.95
CA VAL A 283 5.65 -22.01 34.73
C VAL A 283 6.08 -23.10 35.73
N ASN A 284 5.63 -23.04 36.99
CA ASN A 284 5.87 -24.08 37.98
C ASN A 284 5.11 -25.39 37.70
N LEU A 285 4.00 -25.36 36.96
CA LEU A 285 3.32 -26.58 36.50
C LEU A 285 4.07 -27.24 35.34
N SER A 286 4.67 -26.45 34.43
CA SER A 286 5.50 -26.97 33.34
C SER A 286 6.91 -27.40 33.78
N ASN A 287 7.40 -26.89 34.91
CA ASN A 287 8.75 -27.18 35.41
C ASN A 287 8.88 -28.51 36.17
N ASN A 288 7.78 -29.28 36.30
CA ASN A 288 7.82 -30.59 36.95
C ASN A 288 8.29 -31.73 36.02
N ILE A 289 8.63 -31.43 34.75
CA ILE A 289 9.13 -32.44 33.78
C ILE A 289 10.57 -32.16 33.30
N SER A 290 11.23 -31.09 33.74
CA SER A 290 12.61 -30.80 33.30
C SER A 290 13.53 -30.38 34.44
N LEU A 291 13.54 -31.15 35.53
CA LEU A 291 14.48 -30.99 36.64
C LEU A 291 15.78 -31.74 36.32
N ALA A 292 16.48 -31.34 35.26
CA ALA A 292 17.79 -31.91 34.91
C ALA A 292 18.66 -31.04 33.99
N THR A 293 18.61 -29.69 34.06
CA THR A 293 19.66 -28.86 33.41
C THR A 293 19.82 -27.45 33.99
N LEU A 294 19.79 -27.31 35.32
CA LEU A 294 20.24 -26.08 35.99
C LEU A 294 21.67 -26.28 36.51
N GLN A 295 22.65 -25.92 35.67
CA GLN A 295 23.98 -25.55 36.14
C GLN A 295 24.10 -24.03 36.09
N TRP A 296 24.08 -23.43 37.28
CA TRP A 296 24.36 -22.02 37.54
C TRP A 296 25.82 -21.67 37.20
N GLY A 297 26.02 -20.60 36.44
CA GLY A 297 27.32 -19.97 36.25
C GLY A 297 27.17 -18.52 35.80
N LYS A 298 27.26 -17.58 36.75
CA LYS A 298 27.34 -16.13 36.52
C LYS A 298 28.61 -15.77 35.71
N LYS A 299 28.49 -14.81 34.79
CA LYS A 299 29.29 -13.56 34.81
C LYS A 299 28.79 -12.53 33.79
N ASP A 300 28.81 -11.28 34.23
CA ASP A 300 28.43 -10.05 33.54
C ASP A 300 29.42 -9.69 32.41
N GLU A 301 28.93 -9.24 31.25
CA GLU A 301 29.62 -8.30 30.36
C GLU A 301 28.61 -7.41 29.59
N PRO A 302 28.88 -6.10 29.42
CA PRO A 302 28.00 -5.19 28.68
C PRO A 302 28.29 -5.25 27.16
N VAL A 303 27.24 -5.32 26.36
CA VAL A 303 27.37 -5.25 24.89
C VAL A 303 27.40 -3.77 24.45
N TYR A 304 28.49 -3.40 23.78
CA TYR A 304 28.76 -2.08 23.23
C TYR A 304 27.84 -1.73 22.05
N VAL A 305 27.48 -0.45 21.96
CA VAL A 305 26.90 0.20 20.78
C VAL A 305 28.05 0.55 19.84
N THR A 306 28.03 0.04 18.61
CA THR A 306 28.91 0.50 17.54
C THR A 306 28.12 1.38 16.56
N GLU A 307 28.46 2.66 16.57
CA GLU A 307 28.25 3.56 15.43
C GLU A 307 29.31 3.23 14.37
N GLU A 308 28.89 2.96 13.13
CA GLU A 308 29.71 3.29 11.97
C GLU A 308 28.85 3.88 10.84
N SER A 309 29.46 4.90 10.28
CA SER A 309 29.01 5.93 9.36
C SER A 309 28.95 5.51 7.88
N GLY A 310 27.94 6.02 7.18
CA GLY A 310 28.15 6.79 5.94
C GLY A 310 28.13 6.04 4.61
N VAL A 311 27.03 6.18 3.86
CA VAL A 311 27.09 6.46 2.41
C VAL A 311 26.00 7.47 2.07
N VAL A 312 26.43 8.59 1.47
CA VAL A 312 25.59 9.63 0.88
C VAL A 312 24.86 9.04 -0.32
N GLY A 313 23.55 8.84 -0.18
CA GLY A 313 22.63 8.52 -1.27
C GLY A 313 21.42 9.43 -1.16
N LEU A 314 21.10 10.16 -2.23
CA LEU A 314 19.94 11.02 -2.34
C LEU A 314 18.66 10.21 -2.05
N ASN A 315 18.17 10.28 -0.82
CA ASN A 315 16.94 9.62 -0.41
C ASN A 315 15.75 10.36 -1.00
N PHE A 316 15.35 9.89 -2.18
CA PHE A 316 14.04 10.15 -2.74
C PHE A 316 13.00 9.51 -1.80
N HIS A 317 12.35 10.33 -1.00
CA HIS A 317 11.29 9.91 -0.07
C HIS A 317 10.06 9.47 -0.90
N GLN A 318 10.12 8.27 -1.50
CA GLN A 318 8.92 7.61 -1.96
C GLN A 318 8.16 7.21 -0.71
N SER A 319 7.01 7.87 -0.52
CA SER A 319 5.97 7.47 0.41
C SER A 319 5.82 5.95 0.32
N LYS A 320 5.99 5.26 1.46
CA LYS A 320 5.69 3.83 1.62
C LYS A 320 4.23 3.62 1.20
N GLU A 321 4.00 3.36 -0.08
CA GLU A 321 2.77 2.74 -0.51
C GLU A 321 2.80 1.36 0.14
N VAL A 322 1.85 1.11 1.03
CA VAL A 322 1.53 -0.25 1.47
C VAL A 322 0.91 -0.92 0.26
N LEU A 323 1.77 -1.30 -0.68
CA LEU A 323 1.47 -2.29 -1.68
C LEU A 323 1.27 -3.59 -0.91
N ILE A 324 0.09 -4.16 -1.10
CA ILE A 324 -0.23 -5.52 -0.71
C ILE A 324 0.70 -6.40 -1.55
N GLN A 325 1.87 -6.75 -1.01
CA GLN A 325 2.66 -7.86 -1.51
C GLN A 325 2.02 -9.13 -0.96
N ASP A 326 1.25 -9.80 -1.82
CA ASP A 326 0.99 -11.22 -1.67
C ASP A 326 2.33 -11.95 -1.85
N ASN A 327 2.97 -12.30 -0.73
CA ASN A 327 4.09 -13.24 -0.72
C ASN A 327 3.54 -14.64 -1.01
N ALA A 328 3.37 -14.96 -2.29
CA ALA A 328 3.25 -16.32 -2.79
C ALA A 328 4.52 -16.65 -3.59
N ASN A 329 5.61 -16.90 -2.87
CA ASN A 329 6.75 -17.64 -3.43
C ASN A 329 6.38 -19.12 -3.44
N GLY A 330 5.78 -19.56 -4.54
CA GLY A 330 5.59 -20.96 -4.89
C GLY A 330 6.05 -21.15 -6.32
N HIS A 331 7.14 -21.89 -6.49
CA HIS A 331 7.65 -22.37 -7.78
C HIS A 331 6.51 -23.02 -8.59
N TYR A 332 6.31 -22.55 -9.83
CA TYR A 332 5.51 -23.27 -10.82
C TYR A 332 6.41 -24.30 -11.51
N GLU A 333 6.39 -25.54 -11.02
CA GLU A 333 6.73 -26.69 -11.85
C GLU A 333 5.45 -27.18 -12.55
N LEU A 334 5.50 -27.20 -13.89
CA LEU A 334 4.50 -27.84 -14.74
C LEU A 334 4.58 -29.36 -14.57
N GLY A 335 3.64 -29.94 -13.83
CA GLY A 335 3.45 -31.38 -13.71
C GLY A 335 1.99 -31.76 -13.92
N HIS A 336 1.71 -32.45 -15.02
CA HIS A 336 0.44 -33.12 -15.28
C HIS A 336 0.13 -34.16 -14.19
N GLY A 337 -1.05 -34.06 -13.57
CA GLY A 337 -1.56 -35.08 -12.66
C GLY A 337 -2.98 -34.75 -12.22
N ALA A 338 -3.95 -35.50 -12.74
CA ALA A 338 -5.36 -35.38 -12.43
C ALA A 338 -5.65 -35.70 -10.96
N GLY A 339 -6.44 -34.84 -10.29
CA GLY A 339 -6.89 -35.07 -8.92
C GLY A 339 -7.90 -34.01 -8.48
N SER A 340 -9.16 -34.45 -8.39
CA SER A 340 -10.37 -33.71 -8.03
C SER A 340 -10.21 -32.68 -6.90
N SER A 341 -10.59 -31.42 -7.18
CA SER A 341 -10.88 -30.41 -6.16
C SER A 341 -12.26 -29.80 -6.42
N ASN A 342 -13.12 -29.90 -5.40
CA ASN A 342 -14.48 -29.37 -5.40
C ASN A 342 -14.47 -27.87 -5.70
N ALA A 343 -14.99 -27.52 -6.87
CA ALA A 343 -15.25 -26.16 -7.27
C ALA A 343 -16.30 -25.54 -6.33
N LEU A 344 -15.89 -24.52 -5.58
CA LEU A 344 -16.81 -23.58 -4.98
C LEU A 344 -17.46 -22.81 -6.14
N GLN A 345 -18.71 -23.14 -6.42
CA GLN A 345 -19.51 -22.54 -7.47
C GLN A 345 -19.77 -21.07 -7.12
N CYS A 346 -19.11 -20.16 -7.85
CA CYS A 346 -19.44 -18.74 -7.87
C CYS A 346 -20.69 -18.56 -8.71
N ASP A 347 -21.87 -18.64 -8.09
CA ASP A 347 -23.07 -18.02 -8.64
C ASP A 347 -23.04 -16.52 -8.30
N ASP A 348 -23.43 -15.70 -9.28
CA ASP A 348 -23.45 -14.22 -9.31
C ASP A 348 -22.16 -13.48 -9.74
N CYS A 349 -21.80 -13.68 -11.01
CA CYS A 349 -20.91 -12.81 -11.78
C CYS A 349 -21.67 -11.63 -12.46
N THR A 350 -22.54 -10.93 -11.72
CA THR A 350 -23.25 -9.73 -12.22
C THR A 350 -22.76 -8.41 -11.61
N ASP A 351 -21.99 -8.44 -10.51
CA ASP A 351 -21.52 -7.24 -9.79
C ASP A 351 -20.04 -6.89 -9.96
N CYS A 352 -19.32 -7.55 -10.87
CA CYS A 352 -17.90 -7.25 -11.15
C CYS A 352 -17.66 -5.89 -11.84
N CYS A 353 -18.71 -5.19 -12.27
CA CYS A 353 -18.62 -3.96 -13.06
C CYS A 353 -19.02 -2.68 -12.31
N HIS A 354 -18.99 -2.65 -10.97
CA HIS A 354 -19.12 -1.38 -10.26
C HIS A 354 -17.80 -0.59 -10.35
N LEU A 355 -17.59 0.09 -11.47
CA LEU A 355 -16.53 1.07 -11.65
C LEU A 355 -16.50 2.01 -10.44
N THR A 356 -15.28 2.29 -9.98
CA THR A 356 -14.99 3.12 -8.82
C THR A 356 -15.80 4.43 -8.84
N THR A 357 -16.33 4.87 -7.69
CA THR A 357 -17.17 6.09 -7.62
C THR A 357 -16.42 7.32 -8.18
N LYS A 358 -17.11 8.19 -8.95
CA LYS A 358 -16.52 9.39 -9.60
C LYS A 358 -15.69 10.28 -8.65
N GLY A 359 -16.05 10.34 -7.36
CA GLY A 359 -15.25 11.04 -6.34
C GLY A 359 -13.87 10.42 -6.11
N LYS A 360 -13.75 9.08 -6.11
CA LYS A 360 -12.48 8.37 -5.92
C LYS A 360 -11.54 8.56 -7.11
N THR A 361 -12.06 8.47 -8.34
CA THR A 361 -11.25 8.74 -9.54
C THR A 361 -10.76 10.18 -9.56
N LYS A 362 -11.64 11.15 -9.26
CA LYS A 362 -11.26 12.57 -9.12
C LYS A 362 -10.17 12.76 -8.07
N ALA A 363 -10.31 12.15 -6.89
CA ALA A 363 -9.33 12.26 -5.81
C ALA A 363 -7.95 11.71 -6.23
N LEU A 364 -7.91 10.54 -6.88
CA LEU A 364 -6.67 9.92 -7.35
C LEU A 364 -6.01 10.72 -8.47
N LEU A 365 -6.79 11.21 -9.43
CA LEU A 365 -6.29 12.07 -10.51
C LEU A 365 -5.70 13.36 -9.95
N GLN A 366 -6.42 14.03 -9.04
CA GLN A 366 -5.92 15.24 -8.41
C GLN A 366 -4.67 14.97 -7.57
N LYS A 367 -4.61 13.85 -6.85
CA LYS A 367 -3.40 13.46 -6.10
C LYS A 367 -2.20 13.34 -7.03
N ASN A 368 -2.35 12.56 -8.10
CA ASN A 368 -1.25 12.34 -9.05
C ASN A 368 -0.85 13.63 -9.75
N PHE A 369 -1.83 14.46 -10.14
CA PHE A 369 -1.58 15.76 -10.75
C PHE A 369 -0.82 16.72 -9.83
N LEU A 370 -1.26 16.87 -8.57
CA LEU A 370 -0.58 17.74 -7.59
C LEU A 370 0.84 17.24 -7.30
N ARG A 371 1.03 15.92 -7.17
CA ARG A 371 2.34 15.30 -6.95
C ARG A 371 3.28 15.55 -8.13
N MET A 372 2.76 15.45 -9.36
CA MET A 372 3.53 15.67 -10.57
C MET A 372 3.89 17.16 -10.72
N TRP A 373 2.93 18.06 -10.52
CA TRP A 373 3.13 19.51 -10.64
C TRP A 373 4.08 20.08 -9.59
N ARG A 374 4.09 19.53 -8.37
CA ARG A 374 5.03 19.97 -7.32
C ARG A 374 6.42 19.36 -7.45
N ASN A 375 6.59 18.32 -8.27
CA ASN A 375 7.87 17.66 -8.55
C ASN A 375 8.30 17.85 -10.02
N VAL A 376 8.24 19.10 -10.51
CA VAL A 376 8.55 19.44 -11.92
C VAL A 376 9.95 18.98 -12.32
N GLY A 377 10.96 19.08 -11.44
CA GLY A 377 12.33 18.67 -11.78
C GLY A 377 12.45 17.18 -12.14
N VAL A 378 11.71 16.33 -11.43
CA VAL A 378 11.71 14.87 -11.65
C VAL A 378 10.95 14.55 -12.92
N MET A 379 9.82 15.23 -13.14
CA MET A 379 9.05 15.12 -14.38
C MET A 379 9.89 15.53 -15.59
N LEU A 380 10.54 16.70 -15.52
CA LEU A 380 11.43 17.20 -16.55
C LEU A 380 12.55 16.20 -16.84
N PHE A 381 13.17 15.63 -15.81
CA PHE A 381 14.19 14.59 -15.99
C PHE A 381 13.65 13.34 -16.70
N ILE A 382 12.47 12.83 -16.30
CA ILE A 382 11.83 11.65 -16.91
C ILE A 382 11.51 11.89 -18.38
N PHE A 383 11.09 13.10 -18.77
CA PHE A 383 10.79 13.41 -20.17
C PHE A 383 12.02 13.82 -20.98
N ALA A 384 12.97 14.52 -20.37
CA ALA A 384 14.17 15.00 -21.05
C ALA A 384 15.13 13.86 -21.36
N LEU A 385 15.28 12.87 -20.48
CA LEU A 385 16.26 11.80 -20.64
C LEU A 385 16.01 10.94 -21.89
N PRO A 386 14.79 10.43 -22.17
CA PRO A 386 14.50 9.72 -23.42
C PRO A 386 14.71 10.58 -24.67
N VAL A 387 14.33 11.87 -24.60
CA VAL A 387 14.54 12.80 -25.72
C VAL A 387 16.03 12.98 -26.00
N MET A 388 16.83 13.18 -24.95
CA MET A 388 18.28 13.29 -25.04
C MET A 388 18.90 12.00 -25.61
N GLN A 389 18.45 10.83 -25.14
CA GLN A 389 18.90 9.53 -25.67
C GLN A 389 18.59 9.36 -27.16
N VAL A 390 17.38 9.71 -27.59
CA VAL A 390 16.99 9.63 -29.01
C VAL A 390 17.84 10.59 -29.86
N ILE A 391 18.05 11.83 -29.39
CA ILE A 391 18.90 12.80 -30.08
C ILE A 391 20.33 12.27 -30.22
N LEU A 392 20.92 11.76 -29.13
CA LEU A 392 22.27 11.20 -29.14
C LEU A 392 22.37 9.98 -30.06
N PHE A 393 21.37 9.10 -30.06
CA PHE A 393 21.30 7.95 -30.96
C PHE A 393 21.28 8.38 -32.43
N CYS A 394 20.43 9.35 -32.78
CA CYS A 394 20.35 9.89 -34.14
C CYS A 394 21.63 10.62 -34.57
N LEU A 395 22.35 11.25 -33.65
CA LEU A 395 23.65 11.87 -33.94
C LEU A 395 24.76 10.82 -34.10
N ALA A 396 24.75 9.77 -33.28
CA ALA A 396 25.80 8.76 -33.26
C ALA A 396 25.76 7.79 -34.45
N ILE A 397 24.57 7.45 -34.97
CA ILE A 397 24.43 6.50 -36.08
C ILE A 397 24.81 7.09 -37.44
N GLY A 398 25.02 8.42 -37.52
CA GLY A 398 25.47 9.09 -38.74
C GLY A 398 24.37 9.15 -39.81
N ARG A 399 24.52 10.10 -40.74
CA ARG A 399 23.70 10.15 -41.96
C ARG A 399 24.34 9.29 -43.04
N ASP A 400 23.59 8.94 -44.08
CA ASP A 400 24.14 8.25 -45.25
C ASP A 400 25.40 9.00 -45.78
N PRO A 401 26.51 8.30 -46.07
CA PRO A 401 27.72 8.94 -46.57
C PRO A 401 27.48 9.51 -47.98
N THR A 402 27.72 10.82 -48.13
CA THR A 402 27.61 11.54 -49.42
C THR A 402 28.97 12.01 -49.89
N GLY A 403 29.23 12.00 -51.20
CA GLY A 403 30.48 12.51 -51.77
C GLY A 403 31.62 11.48 -51.78
N LEU A 404 31.30 10.20 -51.91
CA LEU A 404 32.31 9.14 -52.02
C LEU A 404 32.91 9.16 -53.42
N HIS A 405 34.15 9.62 -53.54
CA HIS A 405 34.92 9.58 -54.78
C HIS A 405 35.31 8.13 -55.12
N ILE A 406 34.91 7.64 -56.30
CA ILE A 406 35.26 6.32 -56.81
C ILE A 406 36.01 6.50 -58.13
N ALA A 407 37.23 5.96 -58.18
CA ALA A 407 38.04 5.94 -59.37
C ALA A 407 37.53 4.84 -60.33
N ILE A 408 37.11 5.21 -61.54
CA ILE A 408 36.54 4.28 -62.52
C ILE A 408 37.49 4.16 -63.71
N VAL A 409 37.89 2.93 -64.01
CA VAL A 409 38.65 2.59 -65.21
C VAL A 409 37.78 1.66 -66.04
N ASN A 410 37.34 2.13 -67.20
CA ASN A 410 36.53 1.33 -68.11
C ASN A 410 37.16 1.26 -69.49
N HIS A 411 37.69 0.10 -69.84
CA HIS A 411 38.29 -0.15 -71.15
C HIS A 411 37.28 -0.51 -72.24
N GLU A 412 35.99 -0.69 -71.92
CA GLU A 412 34.91 -0.80 -72.91
C GLU A 412 34.37 0.57 -73.37
N MET A 413 34.81 1.66 -72.73
CA MET A 413 34.39 3.01 -73.05
C MET A 413 35.25 3.58 -74.18
N ASN A 414 34.64 4.38 -75.06
CA ASN A 414 35.40 5.14 -76.04
C ASN A 414 36.04 6.36 -75.36
N TRP A 415 37.35 6.33 -75.13
CA TRP A 415 38.06 7.41 -74.44
C TRP A 415 38.20 8.69 -75.27
N ASP A 416 38.08 8.63 -76.60
CA ASP A 416 38.18 9.81 -77.46
C ASP A 416 36.96 10.73 -77.31
N THR A 417 35.81 10.18 -76.94
CA THR A 417 34.55 10.92 -76.74
C THR A 417 34.09 10.94 -75.27
N GLN A 418 34.77 10.18 -74.40
CA GLN A 418 34.34 9.87 -73.03
C GLN A 418 32.87 9.44 -72.93
N ASP A 419 32.34 8.92 -74.04
CA ASP A 419 30.94 8.58 -74.15
C ASP A 419 30.82 7.07 -73.97
N CYS A 420 29.86 6.68 -73.14
CA CYS A 420 29.47 5.30 -73.08
C CYS A 420 28.02 5.09 -73.52
N PRO A 421 27.79 4.66 -74.77
CA PRO A 421 26.46 4.56 -75.33
C PRO A 421 25.68 3.44 -74.65
N ILE A 422 24.51 3.79 -74.11
CA ILE A 422 23.58 2.83 -73.53
C ILE A 422 22.35 2.78 -74.41
N TYR A 423 22.16 1.67 -75.10
CA TYR A 423 20.94 1.42 -75.86
C TYR A 423 19.83 0.96 -74.90
N PRO A 424 18.61 1.52 -74.96
CA PRO A 424 17.50 1.14 -74.10
C PRO A 424 16.88 -0.23 -74.43
N ASN A 425 17.41 -0.91 -75.45
CA ASN A 425 16.90 -2.21 -75.92
C ASN A 425 17.34 -3.34 -74.99
N CYS A 426 16.61 -4.46 -74.97
CA CYS A 426 16.94 -5.65 -74.15
C CYS A 426 18.21 -6.42 -74.59
N ASN A 427 19.03 -5.82 -75.47
CA ASN A 427 20.29 -6.41 -75.90
C ASN A 427 21.36 -6.20 -74.80
N LEU A 428 22.20 -7.21 -74.56
CA LEU A 428 23.22 -7.24 -73.50
C LEU A 428 24.53 -6.56 -73.94
N THR A 429 24.45 -5.43 -74.65
CA THR A 429 25.62 -4.67 -75.14
C THR A 429 26.06 -3.63 -74.10
N SER A 430 27.38 -3.49 -73.89
CA SER A 430 28.00 -2.47 -73.01
C SER A 430 27.50 -2.51 -71.56
N LEU A 431 27.64 -3.65 -70.89
CA LEU A 431 27.15 -3.89 -69.53
C LEU A 431 27.91 -3.10 -68.46
N SER A 432 29.22 -2.87 -68.63
CA SER A 432 30.01 -2.01 -67.74
C SER A 432 29.38 -0.62 -67.57
N CYS A 433 28.92 -0.03 -68.66
CA CYS A 433 28.37 1.32 -68.66
C CYS A 433 26.94 1.40 -68.11
N ARG A 434 26.14 0.35 -68.32
CA ARG A 434 24.86 0.21 -67.60
C ARG A 434 25.08 0.15 -66.10
N TYR A 435 26.07 -0.62 -65.64
CA TYR A 435 26.41 -0.70 -64.22
C TYR A 435 26.84 0.66 -63.67
N ILE A 436 27.76 1.36 -64.36
CA ILE A 436 28.23 2.69 -63.95
C ILE A 436 27.07 3.70 -63.91
N LYS A 437 26.11 3.64 -64.83
CA LYS A 437 24.92 4.52 -64.81
C LYS A 437 24.01 4.23 -63.62
N HIS A 438 23.91 2.98 -63.18
CA HIS A 438 23.12 2.60 -62.00
C HIS A 438 23.75 3.02 -60.67
N LEU A 439 25.05 3.32 -60.66
CA LEU A 439 25.67 3.97 -59.50
C LEU A 439 25.06 5.37 -59.32
N ARG A 440 24.49 5.61 -58.15
CA ARG A 440 23.81 6.83 -57.75
C ARG A 440 24.77 8.03 -57.69
N ASN A 441 24.52 9.06 -58.50
CA ASN A 441 25.37 10.27 -58.54
C ASN A 441 25.20 11.16 -57.30
N ASP A 442 24.16 10.94 -56.48
CA ASP A 442 23.91 11.67 -55.22
C ASP A 442 24.80 11.21 -54.07
N THR A 443 25.25 9.96 -54.09
CA THR A 443 26.14 9.40 -53.05
C THR A 443 27.57 9.20 -53.55
N ILE A 444 27.76 8.87 -54.83
CA ILE A 444 29.04 8.50 -55.43
C ILE A 444 29.46 9.52 -56.50
N VAL A 445 30.65 10.10 -56.33
CA VAL A 445 31.33 10.93 -57.34
C VAL A 445 32.21 10.01 -58.18
N LYS A 446 32.10 10.13 -59.51
CA LYS A 446 32.72 9.19 -60.47
C LYS A 446 33.90 9.88 -61.16
N ASP A 447 35.12 9.47 -60.83
CA ASP A 447 36.35 10.03 -61.40
C ASP A 447 36.96 9.02 -62.37
N TYR A 448 37.06 9.37 -63.66
CA TYR A 448 37.50 8.43 -64.69
C TYR A 448 39.00 8.47 -64.91
N TYR A 449 39.63 7.30 -64.98
CA TYR A 449 41.08 7.14 -65.18
C TYR A 449 41.38 6.27 -66.40
N ASN A 450 42.52 6.54 -67.02
CA ASN A 450 42.99 5.87 -68.25
C ASN A 450 43.85 4.63 -67.98
N SER A 451 44.13 4.28 -66.72
CA SER A 451 44.89 3.08 -66.42
C SER A 451 44.53 2.55 -65.04
N PRO A 452 44.52 1.23 -64.85
CA PRO A 452 44.27 0.65 -63.53
C PRO A 452 45.31 1.13 -62.51
N GLN A 453 46.56 1.36 -62.94
CA GLN A 453 47.62 1.84 -62.06
C GLN A 453 47.37 3.27 -61.56
N SER A 454 46.86 4.17 -62.41
CA SER A 454 46.55 5.54 -61.99
C SER A 454 45.33 5.60 -61.05
N ALA A 455 44.32 4.75 -61.28
CA ALA A 455 43.18 4.64 -60.39
C ALA A 455 43.54 4.06 -59.02
N ILE A 456 44.40 3.03 -58.97
CA ILE A 456 44.91 2.47 -57.72
C ILE A 456 45.76 3.52 -56.99
N TYR A 457 46.62 4.24 -57.71
CA TYR A 457 47.41 5.32 -57.13
C TYR A 457 46.52 6.41 -56.50
N ALA A 458 45.40 6.79 -57.15
CA ALA A 458 44.44 7.74 -56.57
C ALA A 458 43.77 7.23 -55.28
N VAL A 459 43.61 5.91 -55.13
CA VAL A 459 43.13 5.32 -53.87
C VAL A 459 44.23 5.31 -52.82
N GLU A 460 45.48 5.03 -53.20
CA GLU A 460 46.64 5.05 -52.30
C GLU A 460 46.96 6.46 -51.77
N THR A 461 46.78 7.50 -52.59
CA THR A 461 46.95 8.91 -52.19
C THR A 461 45.78 9.47 -51.40
N GLY A 462 44.64 8.75 -51.36
CA GLY A 462 43.42 9.17 -50.66
C GLY A 462 42.53 10.11 -51.47
N ASP A 463 42.79 10.28 -52.77
CA ASP A 463 41.96 11.09 -53.68
C ASP A 463 40.64 10.36 -54.03
N ALA A 464 40.63 9.03 -53.99
CA ALA A 464 39.43 8.19 -54.14
C ALA A 464 39.30 7.17 -52.99
N TRP A 465 38.06 6.86 -52.61
CA TRP A 465 37.74 5.85 -51.59
C TRP A 465 37.88 4.41 -52.09
N GLY A 466 37.80 4.20 -53.40
CA GLY A 466 37.91 2.89 -54.02
C GLY A 466 38.03 2.98 -55.54
N ALA A 467 38.54 1.91 -56.14
CA ALA A 467 38.71 1.81 -57.59
C ALA A 467 37.81 0.71 -58.17
N LEU A 468 37.17 1.00 -59.29
CA LEU A 468 36.32 0.10 -60.06
C LEU A 468 36.96 -0.10 -61.44
N TYR A 469 37.33 -1.34 -61.75
CA TYR A 469 38.05 -1.68 -62.97
C TYR A 469 37.24 -2.61 -63.88
N PHE A 470 37.01 -2.21 -65.12
CA PHE A 470 36.40 -3.03 -66.17
C PHE A 470 37.41 -3.32 -67.29
N THR A 471 37.53 -4.60 -67.63
CA THR A 471 38.41 -5.10 -68.71
C THR A 471 37.79 -4.90 -70.09
N GLU A 472 38.61 -4.95 -71.15
CA GLU A 472 38.20 -4.74 -72.55
C GLU A 472 37.10 -5.69 -73.05
N ASN A 473 37.04 -6.92 -72.53
CA ASN A 473 36.02 -7.92 -72.87
C ASN A 473 35.05 -8.19 -71.71
N PHE A 474 34.79 -7.20 -70.85
CA PHE A 474 33.97 -7.39 -69.66
C PHE A 474 32.55 -7.85 -70.00
N THR A 475 31.90 -7.20 -70.96
CA THR A 475 30.53 -7.51 -71.39
C THR A 475 30.45 -8.93 -71.95
N ASP A 476 31.34 -9.29 -72.89
CA ASP A 476 31.34 -10.62 -73.50
C ASP A 476 31.66 -11.71 -72.49
N ALA A 477 32.64 -11.48 -71.61
CA ALA A 477 33.00 -12.43 -70.55
C ALA A 477 31.90 -12.60 -69.50
N LEU A 478 31.08 -11.58 -69.25
CA LEU A 478 29.95 -11.65 -68.33
C LEU A 478 28.75 -12.35 -68.99
N VAL A 479 28.45 -12.04 -70.25
CA VAL A 479 27.39 -12.71 -71.02
C VAL A 479 27.70 -14.20 -71.18
N ALA A 480 28.94 -14.57 -71.48
CA ALA A 480 29.37 -15.96 -71.58
C ALA A 480 29.30 -16.74 -70.24
N ARG A 481 29.27 -16.04 -69.09
CA ARG A 481 29.04 -16.65 -67.77
C ARG A 481 27.56 -16.72 -67.38
N MET A 482 26.71 -15.90 -68.00
CA MET A 482 25.27 -15.86 -67.74
C MET A 482 24.48 -16.81 -68.67
N ALA A 483 25.02 -17.09 -69.87
CA ALA A 483 24.56 -18.15 -70.77
C ALA A 483 25.07 -19.51 -70.31
#